data_AF-A0A9E2ID15-F1
#
_entry.id   AF-A0A9E2ID15-F1
#
_cell.length_a   1.000
_cell.length_b   1.000
_cell.length_c   1.000
_cell.angle_alpha   90.00
_cell.angle_beta   90.00
_cell.angle_gamma   90.00
#
_symmetry.space_group_name_H-M   'P 1'
#
loop_
_entity.id
_entity.type
_entity.pdbx_description
1 polymer ?
#
loop_
_entity_poly.entity_id
_entity_poly.type
_entity_poly.pdbx_seq_one_letter_code
_entity_poly.pdbx_strand_id
1 'polypeptide(L)'
;TMAHSYVMSFEKEAASFLSFAKTFPTKAILLVDTYDVKGGISSAVRVANFLKRKGIKLLGIRLDSGNLVEDSKYARKILDREGLSNVTIFVSGNLDEYKISWLIKEKAPIDAFGVGTNMGCSSDLPYTDVIYKLVEVKGAGRSFIPTMKLSAGKTTLPSRKQVFRVFNEIGCMRKDIIALDGEAQGGKKLLRKLMNGGRRLYKEKDINEKRKVFKEKIKTLPFSSREVKDKVSFPVVISKKLSLLTKTLKKEVKRRISAKAIFMDIDTQNDFLKVNGALYVEGSRGIVNNLKKLTNFALKKGILIISSQDTHERRDLELREFPPHCLKGTQGQEKIKETLLSKYMHLTFKKMHSLKRLETIASAFPQIILEKNTFNLFSNLNTANLLEVIFPEQVVVYGVVTEYCVKEAVEGLIKSGFRVVIVEDAICEISSKERDKLFFLWRKNGVKFMTTKTLLETLSWKINSK
;
A
#
# COMPACT_ATOMS: atom_id res chain seq x y z
N THR A 1 -28.53 -9.14 -40.06
CA THR A 1 -28.43 -7.79 -40.67
C THR A 1 -27.23 -7.73 -41.57
N MET A 2 -26.99 -6.58 -42.21
CA MET A 2 -25.95 -6.32 -43.20
C MET A 2 -25.18 -5.03 -42.86
N ALA A 3 -23.99 -4.87 -43.41
CA ALA A 3 -23.18 -3.65 -43.29
C ALA A 3 -23.35 -2.76 -44.53
N HIS A 4 -22.95 -1.49 -44.44
CA HIS A 4 -22.99 -0.55 -45.56
C HIS A 4 -22.21 -1.07 -46.77
N SER A 5 -21.07 -1.75 -46.57
CA SER A 5 -20.28 -2.35 -47.65
C SER A 5 -21.07 -3.33 -48.52
N TYR A 6 -22.00 -4.08 -47.92
CA TYR A 6 -22.87 -4.97 -48.68
C TYR A 6 -23.84 -4.18 -49.55
N VAL A 7 -24.47 -3.12 -49.01
CA VAL A 7 -25.36 -2.24 -49.80
C VAL A 7 -24.60 -1.62 -50.97
N MET A 8 -23.41 -1.08 -50.68
CA MET A 8 -22.54 -0.40 -51.65
C MET A 8 -22.01 -1.31 -52.75
N SER A 9 -22.00 -2.63 -52.55
CA SER A 9 -21.59 -3.60 -53.57
C SER A 9 -22.62 -3.81 -54.68
N PHE A 10 -23.80 -3.21 -54.57
CA PHE A 10 -24.86 -3.25 -55.59
C PHE A 10 -25.07 -1.86 -56.19
N GLU A 11 -25.38 -1.79 -57.49
CA GLU A 11 -25.76 -0.52 -58.14
C GLU A 11 -27.02 0.12 -57.55
N LYS A 12 -27.93 -0.70 -57.03
CA LYS A 12 -29.22 -0.26 -56.48
C LYS A 12 -29.41 -0.81 -55.08
N GLU A 13 -29.69 0.08 -54.14
CA GLU A 13 -29.93 -0.27 -52.73
C GLU A 13 -31.04 -1.33 -52.57
N ALA A 14 -32.18 -1.16 -53.25
CA ALA A 14 -33.28 -2.14 -53.21
C ALA A 14 -32.89 -3.54 -53.75
N ALA A 15 -31.93 -3.61 -54.68
CA ALA A 15 -31.42 -4.88 -55.17
C ALA A 15 -30.60 -5.60 -54.09
N SER A 16 -29.79 -4.85 -53.33
CA SER A 16 -29.07 -5.38 -52.17
C SER A 16 -30.04 -5.94 -51.12
N PHE A 17 -31.12 -5.21 -50.82
CA PHE A 17 -32.13 -5.62 -49.84
C PHE A 17 -32.86 -6.89 -50.26
N LEU A 18 -33.31 -6.95 -51.51
CA LEU A 18 -33.98 -8.13 -52.04
C LEU A 18 -33.06 -9.35 -52.06
N SER A 19 -31.79 -9.16 -52.47
CA SER A 19 -30.78 -10.22 -52.47
C SER A 19 -30.56 -10.75 -51.04
N PHE A 20 -30.32 -9.87 -50.07
CA PHE A 20 -30.11 -10.25 -48.68
C PHE A 20 -31.32 -10.98 -48.10
N ALA A 21 -32.53 -10.49 -48.38
CA ALA A 21 -33.75 -11.10 -47.87
C ALA A 21 -34.08 -12.46 -48.52
N LYS A 22 -33.69 -12.70 -49.78
CA LYS A 22 -33.81 -14.04 -50.39
C LYS A 22 -32.85 -15.04 -49.76
N THR A 23 -31.64 -14.62 -49.44
CA THR A 23 -30.62 -15.47 -48.80
C THR A 23 -30.98 -15.78 -47.35
N PHE A 24 -31.59 -14.82 -46.63
CA PHE A 24 -31.95 -14.95 -45.22
C PHE A 24 -33.45 -14.68 -44.96
N PRO A 25 -34.36 -15.50 -45.51
CA PRO A 25 -35.79 -15.18 -45.62
C PRO A 25 -36.51 -15.00 -44.28
N THR A 26 -36.03 -15.59 -43.20
CA THR A 26 -36.64 -15.50 -41.86
C THR A 26 -35.90 -14.57 -40.90
N LYS A 27 -34.75 -14.02 -41.30
CA LYS A 27 -33.83 -13.27 -40.41
C LYS A 27 -33.35 -11.94 -41.00
N ALA A 28 -33.97 -11.49 -42.09
CA ALA A 28 -33.56 -10.29 -42.81
C ALA A 28 -33.90 -9.01 -42.04
N ILE A 29 -32.84 -8.29 -41.63
CA ILE A 29 -32.92 -6.92 -41.12
C ILE A 29 -32.10 -6.05 -42.06
N LEU A 30 -32.75 -5.06 -42.68
CA LEU A 30 -32.17 -4.25 -43.76
C LEU A 30 -31.59 -2.94 -43.23
N LEU A 31 -30.36 -2.59 -43.62
CA LEU A 31 -29.73 -1.33 -43.24
C LEU A 31 -30.17 -0.21 -44.19
N VAL A 32 -30.94 0.75 -43.70
CA VAL A 32 -31.71 1.69 -44.55
C VAL A 32 -31.13 3.10 -44.63
N ASP A 33 -29.96 3.35 -44.04
CA ASP A 33 -29.34 4.67 -43.94
C ASP A 33 -27.98 4.73 -44.64
N THR A 34 -27.79 3.97 -45.72
CA THR A 34 -26.52 3.98 -46.46
C THR A 34 -26.35 5.25 -47.30
N TYR A 35 -27.43 5.72 -47.93
CA TYR A 35 -27.39 6.90 -48.81
C TYR A 35 -28.38 7.98 -48.38
N ASP A 36 -29.66 7.61 -48.26
CA ASP A 36 -30.73 8.48 -47.77
C ASP A 36 -31.72 7.65 -46.96
N VAL A 37 -31.98 8.05 -45.71
CA VAL A 37 -32.80 7.28 -44.77
C VAL A 37 -34.22 7.08 -45.28
N LYS A 38 -34.84 8.15 -45.81
CA LYS A 38 -36.23 8.08 -46.28
C LYS A 38 -36.36 7.21 -47.54
N GLY A 39 -35.42 7.36 -48.47
CA GLY A 39 -35.29 6.53 -49.66
C GLY A 39 -35.03 5.06 -49.32
N GLY A 40 -34.16 4.79 -48.36
CA GLY A 40 -33.88 3.43 -47.88
C GLY A 40 -35.07 2.77 -47.20
N ILE A 41 -35.82 3.52 -46.39
CA ILE A 41 -37.08 3.04 -45.79
C ILE A 41 -38.11 2.71 -46.88
N SER A 42 -38.27 3.58 -47.88
CA SER A 42 -39.17 3.35 -49.01
C SER A 42 -38.76 2.10 -49.82
N SER A 43 -37.46 1.93 -50.06
CA SER A 43 -36.89 0.74 -50.69
C SER A 43 -37.15 -0.53 -49.88
N ALA A 44 -36.98 -0.48 -48.56
CA ALA A 44 -37.24 -1.59 -47.65
C ALA A 44 -38.73 -1.98 -47.65
N VAL A 45 -39.64 -1.00 -47.65
CA VAL A 45 -41.11 -1.21 -47.77
C VAL A 45 -41.46 -1.89 -49.09
N ARG A 46 -40.91 -1.41 -50.21
CA ARG A 46 -41.13 -2.01 -51.53
C ARG A 46 -40.68 -3.48 -51.55
N VAL A 47 -39.52 -3.76 -50.98
CA VAL A 47 -38.99 -5.14 -50.85
C VAL A 47 -39.87 -5.97 -49.93
N ALA A 48 -40.30 -5.45 -48.78
CA ALA A 48 -41.19 -6.15 -47.85
C ALA A 48 -42.52 -6.54 -48.50
N ASN A 49 -43.15 -5.61 -49.23
CA ASN A 49 -44.40 -5.87 -49.95
C ASN A 49 -44.22 -6.91 -51.07
N PHE A 50 -43.10 -6.89 -51.78
CA PHE A 50 -42.77 -7.92 -52.78
C PHE A 50 -42.58 -9.30 -52.13
N LEU A 51 -41.86 -9.38 -51.00
CA LEU A 51 -41.63 -10.62 -50.26
C LEU A 51 -42.92 -11.17 -49.66
N LYS A 52 -43.81 -10.29 -49.19
CA LYS A 52 -45.13 -10.65 -48.63
C LYS A 52 -45.98 -11.43 -49.64
N ARG A 53 -45.94 -11.05 -50.92
CA ARG A 53 -46.61 -11.80 -52.02
C ARG A 53 -46.06 -13.21 -52.23
N LYS A 54 -44.83 -13.48 -51.76
CA LYS A 54 -44.18 -14.79 -51.78
C LYS A 54 -44.28 -15.53 -50.44
N GLY A 55 -45.11 -15.06 -49.52
CA GLY A 55 -45.26 -15.63 -48.18
C GLY A 55 -44.09 -15.37 -47.22
N ILE A 56 -43.13 -14.51 -47.60
CA ILE A 56 -41.96 -14.18 -46.79
C ILE A 56 -42.22 -12.86 -46.06
N LYS A 57 -42.01 -12.83 -44.74
CA LYS A 57 -42.14 -11.63 -43.92
C LYS A 57 -40.77 -11.04 -43.63
N LEU A 58 -40.60 -9.75 -43.88
CA LEU A 58 -39.40 -9.03 -43.46
C LEU A 58 -39.36 -8.95 -41.92
N LEU A 59 -38.20 -9.26 -41.32
CA LEU A 59 -38.04 -9.22 -39.86
C LEU A 59 -37.88 -7.78 -39.36
N GLY A 60 -37.05 -6.97 -40.03
CA GLY A 60 -36.80 -5.60 -39.55
C GLY A 60 -36.06 -4.69 -40.51
N ILE A 61 -35.88 -3.45 -40.08
CA ILE A 61 -34.94 -2.48 -40.63
C ILE A 61 -33.95 -2.05 -39.54
N ARG A 62 -32.79 -1.53 -39.93
CA ARG A 62 -31.76 -0.99 -39.06
C ARG A 62 -31.42 0.44 -39.45
N LEU A 63 -31.42 1.33 -38.46
CA LEU A 63 -30.87 2.68 -38.52
C LEU A 63 -29.56 2.72 -37.72
N ASP A 64 -28.49 3.29 -38.28
CA ASP A 64 -27.15 3.35 -37.67
C ASP A 64 -26.64 4.80 -37.49
N SER A 65 -27.29 5.77 -38.11
CA SER A 65 -26.89 7.17 -38.14
C SER A 65 -28.11 8.11 -38.28
N GLY A 66 -27.86 9.42 -38.34
CA GLY A 66 -28.93 10.43 -38.54
C GLY A 66 -29.68 10.82 -37.26
N ASN A 67 -30.89 11.34 -37.43
CA ASN A 67 -31.75 11.75 -36.34
C ASN A 67 -32.65 10.57 -35.93
N LEU A 68 -32.10 9.69 -35.11
CA LEU A 68 -32.74 8.42 -34.72
C LEU A 68 -34.18 8.57 -34.17
N VAL A 69 -34.54 9.70 -33.56
CA VAL A 69 -35.91 9.96 -33.10
C VAL A 69 -36.84 10.23 -34.27
N GLU A 70 -36.48 11.16 -35.15
CA GLU A 70 -37.29 11.54 -36.31
C GLU A 70 -37.36 10.39 -37.32
N ASP A 71 -36.23 9.75 -37.58
CA ASP A 71 -36.10 8.68 -38.57
C ASP A 71 -36.86 7.43 -38.15
N SER A 72 -36.83 7.05 -36.87
CA SER A 72 -37.64 5.93 -36.36
C SER A 72 -39.15 6.23 -36.41
N LYS A 73 -39.56 7.46 -36.03
CA LYS A 73 -40.97 7.89 -36.13
C LYS A 73 -41.46 7.89 -37.57
N TYR A 74 -40.65 8.38 -38.50
CA TYR A 74 -40.93 8.33 -39.92
C TYR A 74 -41.03 6.89 -40.42
N ALA A 75 -40.05 6.04 -40.11
CA ALA A 75 -40.05 4.63 -40.49
C ALA A 75 -41.30 3.91 -40.01
N ARG A 76 -41.65 4.05 -38.73
CA ARG A 76 -42.83 3.42 -38.13
C ARG A 76 -44.11 3.86 -38.84
N LYS A 77 -44.28 5.17 -39.07
CA LYS A 77 -45.44 5.73 -39.77
C LYS A 77 -45.61 5.13 -41.17
N ILE A 78 -44.53 5.02 -41.94
CA ILE A 78 -44.58 4.47 -43.31
C ILE A 78 -44.85 2.97 -43.28
N LEU A 79 -44.16 2.22 -42.42
CA LEU A 79 -44.37 0.78 -42.27
C LEU A 79 -45.83 0.47 -41.87
N ASP A 80 -46.40 1.22 -40.93
CA ASP A 80 -47.77 1.00 -40.46
C ASP A 80 -48.81 1.32 -41.54
N ARG A 81 -48.59 2.40 -42.30
CA ARG A 81 -49.44 2.76 -43.45
C ARG A 81 -49.53 1.64 -44.49
N GLU A 82 -48.46 0.86 -44.63
CA GLU A 82 -48.35 -0.25 -45.58
C GLU A 82 -48.73 -1.61 -44.96
N GLY A 83 -49.24 -1.62 -43.72
CA GLY A 83 -49.64 -2.84 -43.01
C GLY A 83 -48.45 -3.73 -42.62
N LEU A 84 -47.29 -3.13 -42.36
CA LEU A 84 -46.03 -3.75 -41.94
C LEU A 84 -45.71 -3.45 -40.46
N SER A 85 -46.74 -3.41 -39.61
CA SER A 85 -46.64 -3.09 -38.17
C SER A 85 -45.75 -4.05 -37.38
N ASN A 86 -45.56 -5.28 -37.88
CA ASN A 86 -44.73 -6.31 -37.26
C ASN A 86 -43.23 -6.23 -37.63
N VAL A 87 -42.84 -5.29 -38.52
CA VAL A 87 -41.43 -5.10 -38.90
C VAL A 87 -40.72 -4.35 -37.79
N THR A 88 -39.68 -4.97 -37.23
CA THR A 88 -38.87 -4.44 -36.13
C THR A 88 -38.00 -3.26 -36.58
N ILE A 89 -37.92 -2.20 -35.78
CA ILE A 89 -36.97 -1.09 -35.95
C ILE A 89 -35.80 -1.32 -34.98
N PHE A 90 -34.66 -1.69 -35.55
CA PHE A 90 -33.40 -1.85 -34.83
C PHE A 90 -32.56 -0.58 -34.96
N VAL A 91 -31.93 -0.12 -33.88
CA VAL A 91 -31.03 1.03 -33.90
C VAL A 91 -29.64 0.64 -33.40
N SER A 92 -28.61 1.04 -34.14
CA SER A 92 -27.21 0.99 -33.70
C SER A 92 -26.53 2.34 -33.96
N GLY A 93 -25.22 2.44 -33.73
CA GLY A 93 -24.45 3.66 -33.98
C GLY A 93 -24.17 4.49 -32.73
N ASN A 94 -22.97 4.32 -32.18
CA ASN A 94 -22.44 5.09 -31.04
C ASN A 94 -23.44 5.27 -29.87
N LEU A 95 -24.22 4.24 -29.55
CA LEU A 95 -25.18 4.25 -28.44
C LEU A 95 -24.47 4.09 -27.10
N ASP A 96 -25.05 4.67 -26.07
CA ASP A 96 -24.75 4.48 -24.65
C ASP A 96 -26.07 4.51 -23.86
N GLU A 97 -26.03 4.28 -22.55
CA GLU A 97 -27.21 4.28 -21.69
C GLU A 97 -27.92 5.64 -21.62
N TYR A 98 -27.21 6.75 -21.83
CA TYR A 98 -27.78 8.09 -21.82
C TYR A 98 -28.57 8.38 -23.10
N LYS A 99 -28.02 8.02 -24.27
CA LYS A 99 -28.69 8.12 -25.56
C LYS A 99 -29.89 7.19 -25.62
N ILE A 100 -29.77 5.95 -25.16
CA ILE A 100 -30.91 5.02 -25.09
C ILE A 100 -32.00 5.58 -24.17
N SER A 101 -31.64 6.11 -23.00
CA SER A 101 -32.60 6.75 -22.10
C SER A 101 -33.31 7.94 -22.76
N TRP A 102 -32.59 8.76 -23.54
CA TRP A 102 -33.17 9.87 -24.29
C TRP A 102 -34.13 9.39 -25.39
N LEU A 103 -33.74 8.40 -26.20
CA LEU A 103 -34.59 7.82 -27.25
C LEU A 103 -35.91 7.27 -26.70
N ILE A 104 -35.85 6.58 -25.55
CA ILE A 104 -37.05 6.08 -24.85
C ILE A 104 -37.92 7.26 -24.36
N LYS A 105 -37.30 8.29 -23.77
CA LYS A 105 -38.01 9.48 -23.29
C LYS A 105 -38.75 10.21 -24.41
N GLU A 106 -38.13 10.31 -25.58
CA GLU A 106 -38.71 10.91 -26.80
C GLU A 106 -39.77 10.03 -27.48
N LYS A 107 -40.08 8.86 -26.89
CA LYS A 107 -41.02 7.86 -27.40
C LYS A 107 -40.69 7.46 -28.84
N ALA A 108 -39.40 7.32 -29.16
CA ALA A 108 -38.96 6.80 -30.44
C ALA A 108 -39.42 5.34 -30.60
N PRO A 109 -40.12 4.97 -31.69
CA PRO A 109 -40.61 3.61 -31.91
C PRO A 109 -39.44 2.68 -32.32
N ILE A 110 -38.64 2.29 -31.34
CA ILE A 110 -37.46 1.45 -31.50
C ILE A 110 -37.67 0.18 -30.69
N ASP A 111 -37.50 -0.97 -31.33
CA ASP A 111 -37.76 -2.29 -30.74
C ASP A 111 -36.49 -2.93 -30.17
N ALA A 112 -35.32 -2.56 -30.70
CA ALA A 112 -34.04 -3.12 -30.29
C ALA A 112 -32.88 -2.15 -30.48
N PHE A 113 -31.90 -2.21 -29.57
CA PHE A 113 -30.69 -1.40 -29.60
C PHE A 113 -29.44 -2.30 -29.74
N GLY A 114 -28.53 -1.92 -30.62
CA GLY A 114 -27.19 -2.50 -30.76
C GLY A 114 -26.13 -1.57 -30.22
N VAL A 115 -25.50 -1.94 -29.10
CA VAL A 115 -24.46 -1.14 -28.43
C VAL A 115 -23.10 -1.81 -28.65
N GLY A 116 -22.14 -1.04 -29.17
CA GLY A 116 -20.78 -1.52 -29.49
C GLY A 116 -19.73 -0.93 -28.56
N THR A 117 -18.98 0.05 -29.07
CA THR A 117 -17.78 0.64 -28.45
C THR A 117 -17.97 1.02 -26.98
N ASN A 118 -19.04 1.74 -26.63
CA ASN A 118 -19.24 2.25 -25.27
C ASN A 118 -19.51 1.11 -24.26
N MET A 119 -20.14 0.01 -24.69
CA MET A 119 -20.33 -1.18 -23.84
C MET A 119 -19.06 -2.03 -23.72
N GLY A 120 -18.28 -2.15 -24.80
CA GLY A 120 -17.08 -2.98 -24.84
C GLY A 120 -15.87 -2.36 -24.14
N CYS A 121 -15.72 -1.05 -24.22
CA CYS A 121 -14.53 -0.35 -23.74
C CYS A 121 -14.73 0.38 -22.41
N SER A 122 -15.97 0.56 -21.94
CA SER A 122 -16.29 1.42 -20.78
C SER A 122 -15.58 2.79 -20.90
N SER A 123 -15.84 3.50 -21.99
CA SER A 123 -15.05 4.67 -22.43
C SER A 123 -14.98 5.82 -21.41
N ASP A 124 -15.96 5.94 -20.53
CA ASP A 124 -16.07 6.93 -19.46
C ASP A 124 -15.27 6.56 -18.20
N LEU A 125 -15.11 5.26 -17.92
CA LEU A 125 -14.30 4.73 -16.83
C LEU A 125 -13.62 3.41 -17.24
N PRO A 126 -12.56 3.47 -18.08
CA PRO A 126 -12.01 2.28 -18.76
C PRO A 126 -11.17 1.37 -17.85
N TYR A 127 -11.12 1.66 -16.55
CA TYR A 127 -10.41 0.86 -15.56
C TYR A 127 -11.18 0.83 -14.25
N THR A 128 -11.01 -0.27 -13.52
CA THR A 128 -11.42 -0.37 -12.12
C THR A 128 -10.17 -0.38 -11.25
N ASP A 129 -10.12 0.45 -10.21
CA ASP A 129 -8.99 0.54 -9.27
C ASP A 129 -8.90 -0.67 -8.31
N VAL A 130 -8.83 -1.88 -8.87
CA VAL A 130 -8.67 -3.13 -8.11
C VAL A 130 -7.20 -3.29 -7.73
N ILE A 131 -6.96 -3.47 -6.44
CA ILE A 131 -5.60 -3.62 -5.89
C ILE A 131 -5.45 -4.93 -5.13
N TYR A 132 -4.28 -5.55 -5.26
CA TYR A 132 -3.82 -6.63 -4.38
C TYR A 132 -2.89 -6.06 -3.30
N LYS A 133 -3.16 -6.40 -2.03
CA LYS A 133 -2.39 -5.93 -0.87
C LYS A 133 -2.19 -7.03 0.15
N LEU A 134 -0.96 -7.12 0.67
CA LEU A 134 -0.61 -7.97 1.80
C LEU A 134 -1.19 -7.39 3.10
N VAL A 135 -1.93 -8.21 3.85
CA VAL A 135 -2.66 -7.80 5.06
C VAL A 135 -2.15 -8.47 6.33
N GLU A 136 -1.48 -9.62 6.20
CA GLU A 136 -0.77 -10.31 7.27
C GLU A 136 0.32 -11.21 6.70
N VAL A 137 1.35 -11.48 7.51
CA VAL A 137 2.46 -12.38 7.20
C VAL A 137 2.59 -13.43 8.29
N LYS A 138 3.05 -14.63 7.96
CA LYS A 138 3.32 -15.65 8.97
C LYS A 138 4.60 -15.28 9.73
N GLY A 139 4.50 -15.16 11.05
CA GLY A 139 5.60 -14.85 11.96
C GLY A 139 6.43 -16.07 12.35
N ALA A 140 7.32 -15.91 13.33
CA ALA A 140 7.97 -17.04 14.00
C ALA A 140 6.92 -17.84 14.78
N GLY A 141 6.79 -19.14 14.49
CA GLY A 141 5.69 -19.98 14.99
C GLY A 141 4.48 -20.03 14.05
N ARG A 142 3.34 -20.53 14.54
CA ARG A 142 2.06 -20.56 13.79
C ARG A 142 1.27 -19.24 13.87
N SER A 143 1.89 -18.16 14.35
CA SER A 143 1.24 -16.85 14.50
C SER A 143 1.24 -16.05 13.18
N PHE A 144 0.18 -15.29 12.94
CA PHE A 144 0.09 -14.34 11.82
C PHE A 144 0.27 -12.92 12.36
N ILE A 145 1.16 -12.15 11.73
CA ILE A 145 1.51 -10.77 12.09
C ILE A 145 0.78 -9.84 11.12
N PRO A 146 -0.04 -8.89 11.60
CA PRO A 146 -0.79 -7.99 10.75
C PRO A 146 0.12 -6.95 10.07
N THR A 147 -0.20 -6.59 8.82
CA THR A 147 0.53 -5.58 8.05
C THR A 147 -0.42 -4.53 7.45
N MET A 148 0.06 -3.31 7.28
CA MET A 148 -0.72 -2.24 6.62
C MET A 148 0.16 -1.20 5.95
N LYS A 149 -0.39 -0.54 4.91
CA LYS A 149 0.20 0.65 4.28
C LYS A 149 -0.31 1.92 4.97
N LEU A 150 0.58 2.88 5.21
CA LEU A 150 0.27 4.14 5.93
C LEU A 150 0.21 5.40 5.06
N SER A 151 0.45 5.32 3.75
CA SER A 151 0.47 6.50 2.87
C SER A 151 -0.87 7.26 2.92
N ALA A 152 -0.79 8.59 2.92
CA ALA A 152 -1.96 9.48 2.90
C ALA A 152 -2.95 9.10 1.78
N GLY A 153 -4.24 9.09 2.10
CA GLY A 153 -5.32 8.70 1.18
C GLY A 153 -5.37 7.23 0.75
N LYS A 154 -4.36 6.40 1.08
CA LYS A 154 -4.26 4.98 0.66
C LYS A 154 -3.96 4.04 1.84
N THR A 155 -4.51 4.34 3.02
CA THR A 155 -4.34 3.48 4.20
C THR A 155 -5.11 2.17 4.00
N THR A 156 -4.44 1.03 4.16
CA THR A 156 -5.06 -0.29 3.98
C THR A 156 -5.48 -0.90 5.32
N LEU A 157 -6.53 -1.71 5.32
CA LEU A 157 -6.97 -2.43 6.53
C LEU A 157 -6.12 -3.69 6.78
N PRO A 158 -5.62 -3.91 8.00
CA PRO A 158 -4.78 -5.06 8.32
C PRO A 158 -5.57 -6.37 8.43
N SER A 159 -4.83 -7.48 8.55
CA SER A 159 -5.29 -8.86 8.78
C SER A 159 -6.26 -9.42 7.75
N ARG A 160 -6.51 -10.73 7.84
CA ARG A 160 -7.63 -11.37 7.16
C ARG A 160 -8.97 -10.79 7.62
N LYS A 161 -9.88 -10.65 6.65
CA LYS A 161 -11.17 -9.98 6.83
C LYS A 161 -12.30 -10.77 6.19
N GLN A 162 -13.51 -10.51 6.67
CA GLN A 162 -14.76 -10.94 6.07
C GLN A 162 -15.65 -9.70 5.82
N VAL A 163 -16.52 -9.80 4.82
CA VAL A 163 -17.52 -8.76 4.50
C VAL A 163 -18.91 -9.32 4.77
N PHE A 164 -19.71 -8.56 5.52
CA PHE A 164 -21.06 -8.93 5.92
C PHE A 164 -22.06 -7.95 5.35
N ARG A 165 -23.02 -8.44 4.57
CA ARG A 165 -24.08 -7.64 3.98
C ARG A 165 -25.30 -7.62 4.87
N VAL A 166 -25.71 -6.43 5.29
CA VAL A 166 -26.91 -6.21 6.08
C VAL A 166 -28.05 -5.81 5.16
N PHE A 167 -29.21 -6.43 5.34
CA PHE A 167 -30.44 -6.10 4.65
C PHE A 167 -31.40 -5.38 5.61
N ASN A 168 -32.31 -4.57 5.07
CA ASN A 168 -33.45 -4.06 5.84
C ASN A 168 -34.58 -5.11 5.88
N GLU A 169 -35.67 -4.79 6.58
CA GLU A 169 -36.81 -5.70 6.80
C GLU A 169 -37.50 -6.12 5.50
N ILE A 170 -37.48 -5.26 4.47
CA ILE A 170 -38.05 -5.53 3.14
C ILE A 170 -37.07 -6.22 2.18
N GLY A 171 -35.89 -6.67 2.66
CA GLY A 171 -34.93 -7.45 1.87
C GLY A 171 -34.01 -6.64 0.94
N CYS A 172 -33.98 -5.31 1.06
CA CYS A 172 -33.03 -4.45 0.35
C CYS A 172 -31.68 -4.33 1.10
N MET A 173 -30.58 -4.30 0.35
CA MET A 173 -29.23 -4.09 0.89
C MET A 173 -29.16 -2.74 1.57
N ARG A 174 -28.69 -2.71 2.82
CA ARG A 174 -28.59 -1.49 3.63
C ARG A 174 -27.16 -0.99 3.76
N LYS A 175 -26.22 -1.91 4.05
CA LYS A 175 -24.80 -1.61 4.24
C LYS A 175 -23.96 -2.88 4.17
N ASP A 176 -22.67 -2.72 3.94
CA ASP A 176 -21.67 -3.77 4.16
C ASP A 176 -20.83 -3.45 5.41
N ILE A 177 -20.49 -4.48 6.18
CA ILE A 177 -19.59 -4.40 7.34
C ILE A 177 -18.33 -5.19 7.02
N ILE A 178 -17.17 -4.54 7.10
CA ILE A 178 -15.86 -5.18 7.00
C ILE A 178 -15.37 -5.46 8.42
N ALA A 179 -15.11 -6.73 8.72
CA ALA A 179 -14.68 -7.19 10.04
C ALA A 179 -13.52 -8.17 9.94
N LEU A 180 -12.90 -8.51 11.07
CA LEU A 180 -11.84 -9.52 11.10
C LEU A 180 -12.40 -10.89 10.69
N ASP A 181 -11.55 -11.73 10.09
CA ASP A 181 -11.93 -13.12 9.86
C ASP A 181 -12.22 -13.82 11.21
N GLY A 182 -13.29 -14.59 11.28
CA GLY A 182 -13.81 -15.16 12.53
C GLY A 182 -14.58 -14.21 13.45
N GLU A 183 -14.61 -12.90 13.20
CA GLU A 183 -15.45 -11.97 13.96
C GLU A 183 -16.92 -12.13 13.56
N ALA A 184 -17.77 -12.47 14.53
CA ALA A 184 -19.21 -12.50 14.32
C ALA A 184 -19.75 -11.08 14.11
N GLN A 185 -20.53 -10.88 13.05
CA GLN A 185 -21.26 -9.65 12.74
C GLN A 185 -22.65 -10.01 12.23
N GLY A 186 -23.59 -9.08 12.35
CA GLY A 186 -24.90 -9.22 11.73
C GLY A 186 -24.82 -9.20 10.19
N GLY A 187 -25.72 -9.94 9.55
CA GLY A 187 -25.84 -9.98 8.10
C GLY A 187 -25.18 -11.19 7.43
N LYS A 188 -25.25 -11.23 6.11
CA LYS A 188 -24.81 -12.36 5.27
C LYS A 188 -23.34 -12.21 4.89
N LYS A 189 -22.53 -13.24 5.17
CA LYS A 189 -21.13 -13.33 4.71
C LYS A 189 -21.05 -13.31 3.18
N LEU A 190 -20.18 -12.49 2.62
CA LEU A 190 -20.01 -12.34 1.17
C LEU A 190 -18.81 -13.11 0.63
N LEU A 191 -17.69 -13.15 1.37
CA LEU A 191 -16.51 -13.89 0.96
C LEU A 191 -16.68 -15.37 1.31
N ARG A 192 -16.50 -16.23 0.31
CA ARG A 192 -16.52 -17.69 0.45
C ARG A 192 -15.20 -18.26 -0.04
N LYS A 193 -14.69 -19.27 0.65
CA LYS A 193 -13.48 -19.99 0.26
C LYS A 193 -13.73 -20.75 -1.04
N LEU A 194 -13.22 -20.28 -2.17
CA LEU A 194 -13.40 -20.96 -3.47
C LEU A 194 -12.34 -22.05 -3.76
N MET A 195 -11.18 -21.94 -3.11
CA MET A 195 -10.04 -22.82 -3.34
C MET A 195 -9.37 -23.20 -2.01
N ASN A 196 -8.85 -24.42 -1.93
CA ASN A 196 -8.06 -24.93 -0.81
C ASN A 196 -6.89 -25.77 -1.33
N GLY A 197 -5.65 -25.44 -0.96
CA GLY A 197 -4.47 -26.21 -1.39
C GLY A 197 -4.38 -26.35 -2.91
N GLY A 198 -4.66 -25.28 -3.67
CA GLY A 198 -4.66 -25.29 -5.14
C GLY A 198 -5.88 -25.96 -5.80
N ARG A 199 -6.76 -26.61 -5.03
CA ARG A 199 -7.96 -27.28 -5.56
C ARG A 199 -9.21 -26.42 -5.39
N ARG A 200 -10.01 -26.28 -6.46
CA ARG A 200 -11.32 -25.61 -6.40
C ARG A 200 -12.30 -26.44 -5.58
N LEU A 201 -13.07 -25.78 -4.72
CA LEU A 201 -14.05 -26.43 -3.84
C LEU A 201 -15.45 -26.52 -4.43
N TYR A 202 -15.72 -25.77 -5.51
CA TYR A 202 -17.03 -25.69 -6.14
C TYR A 202 -16.90 -25.80 -7.65
N LYS A 203 -17.91 -26.42 -8.27
CA LYS A 203 -18.10 -26.39 -9.72
C LYS A 203 -18.55 -25.00 -10.14
N GLU A 204 -18.06 -24.54 -11.30
CA GLU A 204 -18.48 -23.27 -11.88
C GLU A 204 -19.93 -23.36 -12.33
N LYS A 205 -20.72 -22.32 -12.03
CA LYS A 205 -22.11 -22.22 -12.50
C LYS A 205 -22.16 -21.87 -13.97
N ASP A 206 -23.19 -22.35 -14.67
CA ASP A 206 -23.44 -21.94 -16.04
C ASP A 206 -23.90 -20.47 -16.10
N ILE A 207 -23.91 -19.92 -17.32
CA ILE A 207 -24.21 -18.50 -17.55
C ILE A 207 -25.68 -18.15 -17.24
N ASN A 208 -26.62 -19.06 -17.40
CA ASN A 208 -28.04 -18.82 -17.12
C ASN A 208 -28.29 -18.79 -15.61
N GLU A 209 -27.66 -19.69 -14.86
CA GLU A 209 -27.66 -19.62 -13.40
C GLU A 209 -27.03 -18.32 -12.88
N LYS A 210 -25.88 -17.91 -13.42
CA LYS A 210 -25.25 -16.62 -13.08
C LYS A 210 -26.17 -15.44 -13.37
N ARG A 211 -26.84 -15.45 -14.52
CA ARG A 211 -27.82 -14.43 -14.92
C ARG A 211 -29.03 -14.42 -13.98
N LYS A 212 -29.54 -15.57 -13.56
CA LYS A 212 -30.62 -15.68 -12.56
C LYS A 212 -30.20 -15.06 -11.23
N VAL A 213 -29.02 -15.44 -10.73
CA VAL A 213 -28.46 -14.87 -9.49
C VAL A 213 -28.27 -13.36 -9.60
N PHE A 214 -27.78 -12.85 -10.73
CA PHE A 214 -27.65 -11.41 -10.98
C PHE A 214 -29.01 -10.71 -10.92
N LYS A 215 -30.02 -11.23 -11.63
CA LYS A 215 -31.39 -10.69 -11.65
C LYS A 215 -32.05 -10.71 -10.26
N GLU A 216 -31.76 -11.70 -9.44
CA GLU A 216 -32.24 -11.74 -8.05
C GLU A 216 -31.52 -10.71 -7.19
N LYS A 217 -30.19 -10.57 -7.32
CA LYS A 217 -29.40 -9.62 -6.53
C LYS A 217 -29.70 -8.17 -6.88
N ILE A 218 -29.92 -7.83 -8.15
CA ILE A 218 -30.20 -6.45 -8.56
C ILE A 218 -31.50 -5.94 -7.94
N LYS A 219 -32.49 -6.82 -7.74
CA LYS A 219 -33.75 -6.53 -7.02
C LYS A 219 -33.55 -6.21 -5.55
N THR A 220 -32.40 -6.53 -4.98
CA THR A 220 -32.08 -6.20 -3.58
C THR A 220 -31.29 -4.90 -3.44
N LEU A 221 -30.80 -4.28 -4.52
CA LEU A 221 -30.11 -2.98 -4.42
C LEU A 221 -31.06 -1.89 -3.90
N PRO A 222 -30.57 -0.89 -3.14
CA PRO A 222 -31.34 0.32 -2.87
C PRO A 222 -31.88 0.91 -4.18
N PHE A 223 -33.09 1.48 -4.16
CA PHE A 223 -33.70 2.04 -5.36
C PHE A 223 -32.81 3.10 -6.02
N SER A 224 -32.24 4.00 -5.22
CA SER A 224 -31.33 5.03 -5.69
C SER A 224 -30.07 4.46 -6.37
N SER A 225 -29.58 3.30 -5.95
CA SER A 225 -28.40 2.66 -6.56
C SER A 225 -28.71 1.92 -7.88
N ARG A 226 -29.96 1.94 -8.37
CA ARG A 226 -30.35 1.34 -9.65
C ARG A 226 -30.40 2.36 -10.78
N GLU A 227 -30.32 3.65 -10.47
CA GLU A 227 -30.34 4.71 -11.45
C GLU A 227 -28.93 5.01 -11.97
N VAL A 228 -28.83 5.36 -13.25
CA VAL A 228 -27.57 5.66 -13.94
C VAL A 228 -27.02 7.05 -13.57
N LYS A 229 -27.90 7.98 -13.16
CA LYS A 229 -27.54 9.40 -13.02
C LYS A 229 -26.99 9.77 -11.64
N ASP A 230 -27.35 9.02 -10.61
CA ASP A 230 -27.02 9.40 -9.24
C ASP A 230 -25.74 8.72 -8.76
N LYS A 231 -24.78 9.55 -8.31
CA LYS A 231 -23.63 9.06 -7.53
C LYS A 231 -24.12 8.63 -6.15
N VAL A 232 -24.59 7.39 -6.06
CA VAL A 232 -25.02 6.82 -4.78
C VAL A 232 -23.86 6.11 -4.10
N SER A 233 -23.49 6.60 -2.93
CA SER A 233 -22.52 5.91 -2.07
C SER A 233 -23.23 4.81 -1.27
N PHE A 234 -22.87 3.56 -1.52
CA PHE A 234 -23.35 2.43 -0.71
C PHE A 234 -22.59 2.37 0.63
N PRO A 235 -23.26 2.38 1.80
CA PRO A 235 -22.56 2.45 3.08
C PRO A 235 -21.68 1.23 3.37
N VAL A 236 -20.40 1.48 3.65
CA VAL A 236 -19.44 0.45 4.09
C VAL A 236 -18.86 0.85 5.44
N VAL A 237 -19.02 0.01 6.45
CA VAL A 237 -18.60 0.27 7.84
C VAL A 237 -17.53 -0.71 8.28
N ILE A 238 -16.58 -0.25 9.08
CA ILE A 238 -15.51 -1.08 9.66
C ILE A 238 -15.91 -1.49 11.08
N SER A 239 -15.74 -2.77 11.43
CA SER A 239 -16.05 -3.27 12.77
C SER A 239 -15.23 -2.58 13.87
N LYS A 240 -15.73 -2.58 15.11
CA LYS A 240 -15.01 -2.01 16.26
C LYS A 240 -13.64 -2.66 16.47
N LYS A 241 -13.56 -4.00 16.38
CA LYS A 241 -12.31 -4.75 16.58
C LYS A 241 -11.29 -4.45 15.48
N LEU A 242 -11.72 -4.45 14.21
CA LEU A 242 -10.84 -4.12 13.09
C LEU A 242 -10.36 -2.66 13.15
N SER A 243 -11.25 -1.73 13.53
CA SER A 243 -10.89 -0.31 13.73
C SER A 243 -9.83 -0.14 14.82
N LEU A 244 -10.00 -0.82 15.96
CA LEU A 244 -9.03 -0.80 17.05
C LEU A 244 -7.67 -1.35 16.61
N LEU A 245 -7.65 -2.52 15.96
CA LEU A 245 -6.42 -3.11 15.43
C LEU A 245 -5.71 -2.16 14.46
N THR A 246 -6.46 -1.54 13.55
CA THR A 246 -5.93 -0.58 12.58
C THR A 246 -5.28 0.61 13.27
N LYS A 247 -5.91 1.16 14.32
CA LYS A 247 -5.36 2.28 15.10
C LYS A 247 -4.09 1.88 15.84
N THR A 248 -4.09 0.72 16.49
CA THR A 248 -2.93 0.21 17.24
C THR A 248 -1.74 -0.05 16.31
N LEU A 249 -1.96 -0.78 15.22
CA LEU A 249 -0.90 -1.09 14.25
C LEU A 249 -0.35 0.17 13.58
N LYS A 250 -1.20 1.16 13.28
CA LYS A 250 -0.75 2.45 12.72
C LYS A 250 0.22 3.17 13.66
N LYS A 251 -0.04 3.17 14.97
CA LYS A 251 0.89 3.73 15.97
C LYS A 251 2.20 2.95 16.02
N GLU A 252 2.11 1.62 16.00
CA GLU A 252 3.29 0.75 16.06
C GLU A 252 4.19 0.89 14.83
N VAL A 253 3.61 0.86 13.62
CA VAL A 253 4.36 1.02 12.37
C VAL A 253 4.98 2.41 12.28
N LYS A 254 4.27 3.47 12.71
CA LYS A 254 4.86 4.81 12.84
C LYS A 254 6.08 4.81 13.77
N ARG A 255 6.00 4.11 14.92
CA ARG A 255 7.11 3.98 15.86
C ARG A 255 8.30 3.20 15.27
N ARG A 256 8.04 2.15 14.48
CA ARG A 256 9.10 1.39 13.79
C ARG A 256 9.83 2.23 12.75
N ILE A 257 9.08 2.99 11.94
CA ILE A 257 9.63 3.88 10.91
C ILE A 257 10.34 5.10 11.54
N SER A 258 10.00 5.47 12.78
CA SER A 258 10.59 6.63 13.45
C SER A 258 11.97 6.40 14.07
N ALA A 259 12.64 5.26 13.86
CA ALA A 259 14.04 5.04 14.26
C ALA A 259 15.01 5.89 13.39
N LYS A 260 14.80 7.20 13.39
CA LYS A 260 15.62 8.18 12.67
C LYS A 260 16.99 8.35 13.30
N ALA A 261 17.11 8.07 14.60
CA ALA A 261 18.36 8.21 15.30
C ALA A 261 18.54 7.03 16.25
N ILE A 262 19.80 6.61 16.40
CA ILE A 262 20.27 5.85 17.56
C ILE A 262 21.28 6.68 18.33
N PHE A 263 21.41 6.38 19.61
CA PHE A 263 22.44 6.97 20.47
C PHE A 263 23.55 5.94 20.64
N MET A 264 24.79 6.36 20.44
CA MET A 264 25.97 5.53 20.52
C MET A 264 26.86 6.02 21.66
N ASP A 265 26.91 5.22 22.71
CA ASP A 265 27.53 5.53 24.00
C ASP A 265 28.87 4.81 24.12
N ILE A 266 29.96 5.55 23.98
CA ILE A 266 31.30 4.99 23.84
C ILE A 266 31.98 4.88 25.21
N ASP A 267 32.19 3.65 25.65
CA ASP A 267 33.07 3.24 26.76
C ASP A 267 32.85 4.00 28.07
N THR A 268 31.59 4.33 28.41
CA THR A 268 31.27 5.00 29.68
C THR A 268 31.35 4.06 30.89
N GLN A 269 32.55 3.59 31.19
CA GLN A 269 32.89 2.59 32.21
C GLN A 269 33.57 3.21 33.42
N ASN A 270 33.52 2.50 34.54
CA ASN A 270 34.08 2.96 35.81
C ASN A 270 35.57 3.25 35.72
N ASP A 271 36.35 2.44 35.01
CA ASP A 271 37.81 2.64 34.90
C ASP A 271 38.19 3.95 34.18
N PHE A 272 37.35 4.45 33.29
CA PHE A 272 37.60 5.70 32.57
C PHE A 272 36.98 6.93 33.26
N LEU A 273 35.85 6.77 33.96
CA LEU A 273 35.06 7.92 34.50
C LEU A 273 35.10 8.10 36.02
N LYS A 274 35.56 7.12 36.79
CA LYS A 274 35.75 7.29 38.24
C LYS A 274 37.19 7.66 38.54
N VAL A 275 37.38 8.59 39.48
CA VAL A 275 38.71 9.09 39.88
C VAL A 275 39.66 7.97 40.33
N ASN A 276 39.13 6.89 40.89
CA ASN A 276 39.88 5.71 41.30
C ASN A 276 39.89 4.58 40.26
N GLY A 277 39.47 4.87 39.02
CA GLY A 277 39.48 3.94 37.91
C GLY A 277 40.90 3.69 37.40
N ALA A 278 41.15 2.49 36.86
CA ALA A 278 42.49 2.08 36.45
C ALA A 278 43.08 2.92 35.29
N LEU A 279 42.23 3.59 34.52
CA LEU A 279 42.63 4.44 33.39
C LEU A 279 41.75 5.71 33.34
N TYR A 280 41.66 6.39 34.49
CA TYR A 280 40.79 7.56 34.66
C TYR A 280 41.16 8.70 33.70
N VAL A 281 40.15 9.26 33.04
CA VAL A 281 40.29 10.42 32.15
C VAL A 281 39.93 11.69 32.93
N GLU A 282 40.92 12.55 33.18
CA GLU A 282 40.83 13.66 34.14
C GLU A 282 39.63 14.62 33.90
N GLY A 283 39.27 14.87 32.63
CA GLY A 283 38.14 15.73 32.24
C GLY A 283 36.76 15.06 32.25
N SER A 284 36.69 13.74 32.40
CA SER A 284 35.45 12.97 32.20
C SER A 284 34.36 13.28 33.23
N ARG A 285 34.73 13.77 34.41
CA ARG A 285 33.77 14.22 35.44
C ARG A 285 32.83 15.32 34.91
N GLY A 286 33.31 16.18 34.02
CA GLY A 286 32.54 17.28 33.44
C GLY A 286 31.38 16.81 32.54
N ILE A 287 31.49 15.62 31.94
CA ILE A 287 30.49 15.12 30.97
C ILE A 287 29.43 14.20 31.59
N VAL A 288 29.66 13.66 32.79
CA VAL A 288 28.76 12.66 33.44
C VAL A 288 27.31 13.12 33.50
N ASN A 289 27.06 14.39 33.83
CA ASN A 289 25.69 14.92 33.89
C ASN A 289 25.02 14.96 32.51
N ASN A 290 25.78 15.26 31.46
CA ASN A 290 25.26 15.28 30.10
C ASN A 290 25.03 13.86 29.56
N LEU A 291 25.92 12.91 29.86
CA LEU A 291 25.72 11.48 29.60
C LEU A 291 24.42 10.96 30.22
N LYS A 292 24.15 11.34 31.48
CA LYS A 292 22.88 11.01 32.17
C LYS A 292 21.66 11.60 31.46
N LYS A 293 21.73 12.86 31.04
CA LYS A 293 20.64 13.53 30.32
C LYS A 293 20.34 12.85 28.99
N LEU A 294 21.38 12.50 28.22
CA LEU A 294 21.25 11.81 26.94
C LEU A 294 20.59 10.43 27.12
N THR A 295 21.07 9.65 28.09
CA THR A 295 20.53 8.32 28.42
C THR A 295 19.05 8.38 28.82
N ASN A 296 18.70 9.30 29.74
CA ASN A 296 17.31 9.49 30.16
C ASN A 296 16.41 9.97 29.03
N PHE A 297 16.91 10.85 28.16
CA PHE A 297 16.15 11.32 27.01
C PHE A 297 15.90 10.19 26.02
N ALA A 298 16.93 9.40 25.71
CA ALA A 298 16.80 8.26 24.81
C ALA A 298 15.77 7.26 25.34
N LEU A 299 15.83 6.90 26.62
CA LEU A 299 14.83 6.05 27.27
C LEU A 299 13.42 6.66 27.16
N LYS A 300 13.24 7.94 27.53
CA LYS A 300 11.94 8.62 27.49
C LYS A 300 11.34 8.70 26.07
N LYS A 301 12.19 8.84 25.05
CA LYS A 301 11.78 8.93 23.64
C LYS A 301 11.76 7.59 22.92
N GLY A 302 12.18 6.50 23.57
CA GLY A 302 12.30 5.19 22.94
C GLY A 302 13.36 5.13 21.84
N ILE A 303 14.41 5.94 21.96
CA ILE A 303 15.60 5.88 21.10
C ILE A 303 16.49 4.75 21.59
N LEU A 304 16.89 3.86 20.69
CA LEU A 304 17.80 2.76 21.01
C LEU A 304 19.19 3.31 21.34
N ILE A 305 19.75 2.84 22.45
CA ILE A 305 21.14 3.09 22.85
C ILE A 305 21.99 1.88 22.46
N ILE A 306 23.06 2.09 21.69
CA ILE A 306 24.11 1.11 21.46
C ILE A 306 25.34 1.59 22.21
N SER A 307 25.68 0.90 23.29
CA SER A 307 26.88 1.20 24.07
C SER A 307 28.03 0.31 23.62
N SER A 308 29.25 0.85 23.60
CA SER A 308 30.45 0.02 23.64
C SER A 308 30.89 -0.23 25.08
N GLN A 309 31.63 -1.31 25.28
CA GLN A 309 32.22 -1.66 26.55
C GLN A 309 33.53 -2.43 26.34
N ASP A 310 34.65 -1.84 26.74
CA ASP A 310 35.92 -2.54 26.84
C ASP A 310 35.81 -3.70 27.82
N THR A 311 36.30 -4.85 27.39
CA THR A 311 36.17 -6.13 28.08
C THR A 311 37.45 -6.92 27.83
N HIS A 312 38.46 -6.63 28.64
CA HIS A 312 39.78 -7.22 28.48
C HIS A 312 39.98 -8.49 29.30
N GLU A 313 40.73 -9.42 28.74
CA GLU A 313 41.42 -10.47 29.47
C GLU A 313 42.88 -10.06 29.72
N ARG A 314 43.51 -10.55 30.79
CA ARG A 314 44.86 -10.13 31.22
C ARG A 314 45.97 -10.27 30.17
N ARG A 315 45.72 -11.00 29.08
CA ARG A 315 46.68 -11.29 28.01
C ARG A 315 46.39 -10.50 26.72
N ASP A 316 45.38 -9.64 26.71
CA ASP A 316 45.05 -8.83 25.54
C ASP A 316 46.20 -7.88 25.19
N LEU A 317 46.42 -7.71 23.89
CA LEU A 317 47.58 -6.97 23.37
C LEU A 317 47.54 -5.49 23.76
N GLU A 318 46.36 -4.90 23.87
CA GLU A 318 46.16 -3.49 24.25
C GLU A 318 46.73 -3.18 25.65
N LEU A 319 46.73 -4.15 26.56
CA LEU A 319 47.29 -4.01 27.91
C LEU A 319 48.83 -3.96 27.94
N ARG A 320 49.50 -4.07 26.78
CA ARG A 320 50.94 -3.81 26.66
C ARG A 320 51.25 -2.32 26.57
N GLU A 321 50.31 -1.54 26.06
CA GLU A 321 50.45 -0.09 25.84
C GLU A 321 49.76 0.71 26.95
N PHE A 322 48.73 0.14 27.58
CA PHE A 322 47.92 0.78 28.62
C PHE A 322 47.93 -0.04 29.91
N PRO A 323 47.78 0.60 31.09
CA PRO A 323 47.65 -0.15 32.34
C PRO A 323 46.47 -1.12 32.28
N PRO A 324 46.50 -2.25 33.02
CA PRO A 324 45.37 -3.18 33.09
C PRO A 324 44.08 -2.47 33.50
N HIS A 325 43.14 -2.36 32.57
CA HIS A 325 41.87 -1.67 32.73
C HIS A 325 40.73 -2.48 32.09
N CYS A 326 39.49 -2.16 32.47
CA CYS A 326 38.26 -2.78 31.98
C CYS A 326 38.32 -4.32 31.96
N LEU A 327 39.01 -4.90 32.95
CA LEU A 327 39.23 -6.34 33.03
C LEU A 327 37.90 -7.05 33.27
N LYS A 328 37.62 -8.09 32.48
CA LYS A 328 36.36 -8.81 32.54
C LYS A 328 36.01 -9.28 33.97
N GLY A 329 34.81 -8.92 34.44
CA GLY A 329 34.28 -9.27 35.76
C GLY A 329 34.71 -8.34 36.90
N THR A 330 35.50 -7.30 36.61
CA THR A 330 35.87 -6.28 37.60
C THR A 330 34.85 -5.14 37.65
N GLN A 331 34.79 -4.43 38.77
CA GLN A 331 33.99 -3.22 38.87
C GLN A 331 34.42 -2.15 37.85
N GLY A 332 35.70 -2.11 37.48
CA GLY A 332 36.26 -1.20 36.48
C GLY A 332 35.65 -1.36 35.10
N GLN A 333 35.33 -2.61 34.70
CA GLN A 333 34.64 -2.94 33.45
C GLN A 333 33.19 -2.45 33.41
N GLU A 334 32.52 -2.33 34.56
CA GLU A 334 31.11 -1.98 34.58
C GLU A 334 30.88 -0.55 34.06
N LYS A 335 29.77 -0.37 33.33
CA LYS A 335 29.29 0.97 32.97
C LYS A 335 28.92 1.77 34.21
N ILE A 336 29.07 3.09 34.14
CA ILE A 336 28.56 3.96 35.19
C ILE A 336 27.03 3.89 35.26
N LYS A 337 26.47 4.07 36.45
CA LYS A 337 25.01 3.99 36.69
C LYS A 337 24.21 5.01 35.87
N GLU A 338 24.83 6.12 35.46
CA GLU A 338 24.22 7.18 34.68
C GLU A 338 23.94 6.79 33.22
N THR A 339 24.65 5.79 32.69
CA THR A 339 24.54 5.34 31.29
C THR A 339 24.03 3.90 31.15
N LEU A 340 23.81 3.19 32.26
CA LEU A 340 23.27 1.84 32.28
C LEU A 340 21.76 1.84 32.55
N LEU A 341 20.98 1.34 31.60
CA LEU A 341 19.54 1.14 31.77
C LEU A 341 19.25 -0.12 32.60
N SER A 342 18.04 -0.25 33.15
CA SER A 342 17.63 -1.46 33.87
C SER A 342 17.35 -2.67 32.96
N LYS A 343 17.16 -2.42 31.65
CA LYS A 343 16.90 -3.46 30.64
C LYS A 343 17.87 -3.29 29.48
N TYR A 344 18.82 -4.21 29.35
CA TYR A 344 19.82 -4.20 28.27
C TYR A 344 20.17 -5.63 27.81
N MET A 345 20.91 -5.73 26.72
CA MET A 345 21.45 -6.98 26.19
C MET A 345 22.94 -6.83 25.91
N HIS A 346 23.77 -7.75 26.43
CA HIS A 346 25.18 -7.86 26.05
C HIS A 346 25.37 -8.69 24.79
N LEU A 347 26.21 -8.20 23.89
CA LEU A 347 26.67 -8.90 22.70
C LEU A 347 28.20 -9.00 22.76
N THR A 348 28.70 -10.19 23.02
CA THR A 348 30.14 -10.45 23.11
C THR A 348 30.80 -10.35 21.74
N PHE A 349 32.03 -9.84 21.64
CA PHE A 349 32.80 -9.85 20.38
C PHE A 349 33.16 -11.26 19.88
N LYS A 350 33.10 -12.27 20.75
CA LYS A 350 33.40 -13.68 20.42
C LYS A 350 32.28 -14.43 19.70
N LYS A 351 31.08 -13.86 19.59
CA LYS A 351 29.89 -14.58 19.08
C LYS A 351 29.11 -13.74 18.07
N MET A 352 28.99 -14.26 16.86
CA MET A 352 28.13 -13.67 15.82
C MET A 352 26.67 -14.15 15.95
N HIS A 353 25.72 -13.27 15.70
CA HIS A 353 24.29 -13.56 15.67
C HIS A 353 23.68 -13.36 14.27
N SER A 354 22.67 -14.17 13.94
CA SER A 354 21.88 -14.00 12.71
C SER A 354 21.13 -12.66 12.69
N LEU A 355 20.92 -12.07 11.51
CA LEU A 355 20.17 -10.82 11.32
C LEU A 355 18.80 -10.83 12.04
N LYS A 356 18.01 -11.90 11.88
CA LYS A 356 16.71 -12.05 12.55
C LYS A 356 16.78 -11.98 14.08
N ARG A 357 17.86 -12.48 14.66
CA ARG A 357 18.10 -12.41 16.11
C ARG A 357 18.45 -10.98 16.52
N LEU A 358 19.29 -10.29 15.74
CA LEU A 358 19.63 -8.89 15.98
C LEU A 358 18.40 -7.98 15.87
N GLU A 359 17.51 -8.21 14.89
CA GLU A 359 16.20 -7.52 14.77
C GLU A 359 15.36 -7.68 16.04
N THR A 360 15.31 -8.91 16.55
CA THR A 360 14.57 -9.23 17.77
C THR A 360 15.16 -8.53 18.98
N ILE A 361 16.49 -8.51 19.10
CA ILE A 361 17.21 -7.84 20.20
C ILE A 361 16.98 -6.33 20.14
N ALA A 362 17.20 -5.69 18.98
CA ALA A 362 17.00 -4.26 18.77
C ALA A 362 15.57 -3.80 19.05
N SER A 363 14.58 -4.68 18.84
CA SER A 363 13.18 -4.39 19.16
C SER A 363 12.80 -4.61 20.62
N ALA A 364 13.53 -5.48 21.34
CA ALA A 364 13.17 -5.94 22.68
C ALA A 364 13.87 -5.18 23.80
N PHE A 365 15.06 -4.64 23.54
CA PHE A 365 15.91 -3.99 24.54
C PHE A 365 16.13 -2.51 24.20
N PRO A 366 15.94 -1.58 25.14
CA PRO A 366 16.21 -0.16 24.92
C PRO A 366 17.71 0.17 24.88
N GLN A 367 18.57 -0.74 25.36
CA GLN A 367 20.03 -0.63 25.28
C GLN A 367 20.65 -1.96 24.87
N ILE A 368 21.65 -1.89 24.00
CA ILE A 368 22.51 -3.01 23.60
C ILE A 368 23.94 -2.64 23.92
N ILE A 369 24.67 -3.52 24.60
CA ILE A 369 26.07 -3.31 24.97
C ILE A 369 26.93 -4.24 24.11
N LEU A 370 27.76 -3.65 23.25
CA LEU A 370 28.73 -4.34 22.40
C LEU A 370 30.05 -4.41 23.15
N GLU A 371 30.45 -5.61 23.55
CA GLU A 371 31.78 -5.81 24.13
C GLU A 371 32.84 -5.68 23.05
N LYS A 372 34.00 -5.11 23.38
CA LYS A 372 35.20 -5.11 22.55
C LYS A 372 36.42 -5.29 23.45
N ASN A 373 37.54 -5.72 22.86
CA ASN A 373 38.84 -5.79 23.55
C ASN A 373 39.92 -5.05 22.75
N THR A 374 39.48 -4.13 21.89
CA THR A 374 40.29 -3.21 21.10
C THR A 374 39.59 -1.84 21.13
N PHE A 375 40.29 -0.75 20.79
CA PHE A 375 39.64 0.55 20.60
C PHE A 375 38.49 0.54 19.58
N ASN A 376 38.56 -0.35 18.59
CA ASN A 376 37.64 -0.35 17.46
C ASN A 376 36.32 -1.08 17.78
N LEU A 377 35.22 -0.33 17.89
CA LEU A 377 33.87 -0.87 18.08
C LEU A 377 33.44 -1.87 16.99
N PHE A 378 33.95 -1.71 15.77
CA PHE A 378 33.66 -2.61 14.64
C PHE A 378 34.44 -3.93 14.72
N SER A 379 35.34 -4.11 15.70
CA SER A 379 35.93 -5.42 16.01
C SER A 379 34.90 -6.42 16.55
N ASN A 380 33.79 -5.94 17.14
CA ASN A 380 32.68 -6.81 17.51
C ASN A 380 31.95 -7.28 16.24
N LEU A 381 31.88 -8.61 16.08
CA LEU A 381 31.30 -9.29 14.92
C LEU A 381 29.84 -8.92 14.61
N ASN A 382 29.13 -8.28 15.54
CA ASN A 382 27.73 -7.89 15.38
C ASN A 382 27.52 -6.42 15.04
N THR A 383 28.54 -5.55 15.16
CA THR A 383 28.36 -4.09 15.03
C THR A 383 27.78 -3.70 13.67
N ALA A 384 28.40 -4.16 12.58
CA ALA A 384 27.94 -3.85 11.22
C ALA A 384 26.53 -4.41 10.95
N ASN A 385 26.31 -5.69 11.27
CA ASN A 385 25.02 -6.35 11.08
C ASN A 385 23.89 -5.71 11.90
N LEU A 386 24.20 -5.23 13.11
CA LEU A 386 23.24 -4.55 13.97
C LEU A 386 22.86 -3.18 13.38
N LEU A 387 23.85 -2.43 12.88
CA LEU A 387 23.62 -1.16 12.18
C LEU A 387 22.86 -1.35 10.87
N GLU A 388 23.09 -2.43 10.12
CA GLU A 388 22.35 -2.76 8.89
C GLU A 388 20.89 -3.10 9.20
N VAL A 389 20.64 -3.86 10.27
CA VAL A 389 19.30 -4.23 10.72
C VAL A 389 18.50 -3.00 11.19
N ILE A 390 19.15 -2.09 11.92
CA ILE A 390 18.49 -0.89 12.45
C ILE A 390 18.35 0.18 11.37
N PHE A 391 19.40 0.32 10.55
CA PHE A 391 19.56 1.29 9.48
C PHE A 391 19.16 2.73 9.85
N PRO A 392 19.81 3.34 10.86
CA PRO A 392 19.40 4.65 11.37
C PRO A 392 19.70 5.77 10.37
N GLU A 393 18.81 6.77 10.30
CA GLU A 393 19.05 7.98 9.49
C GLU A 393 20.26 8.80 10.00
N GLN A 394 20.54 8.76 11.31
CA GLN A 394 21.70 9.39 11.95
C GLN A 394 22.14 8.62 13.20
N VAL A 395 23.43 8.68 13.54
CA VAL A 395 24.00 8.10 14.75
C VAL A 395 24.55 9.23 15.61
N VAL A 396 24.05 9.35 16.83
CA VAL A 396 24.48 10.37 17.79
C VAL A 396 25.53 9.77 18.71
N VAL A 397 26.77 10.22 18.62
CA VAL A 397 27.93 9.67 19.33
C VAL A 397 28.32 10.55 20.51
N TYR A 398 28.55 9.92 21.65
CA TYR A 398 29.07 10.53 22.89
C TYR A 398 29.83 9.47 23.69
N GLY A 399 30.64 9.88 24.67
CA GLY A 399 31.43 8.92 25.47
C GLY A 399 32.82 9.42 25.84
N VAL A 400 33.76 8.52 26.06
CA VAL A 400 35.10 8.88 26.54
C VAL A 400 36.21 8.40 25.63
N VAL A 401 37.31 9.15 25.73
CA VAL A 401 38.55 9.08 24.97
C VAL A 401 38.34 9.40 23.49
N THR A 402 38.19 10.69 23.22
CA THR A 402 37.92 11.25 21.89
C THR A 402 38.89 10.74 20.80
N GLU A 403 40.17 10.59 21.11
CA GLU A 403 41.23 10.29 20.14
C GLU A 403 41.41 8.80 19.85
N TYR A 404 40.78 7.94 20.66
CA TYR A 404 40.91 6.50 20.58
C TYR A 404 39.55 5.88 20.24
N CYS A 405 38.79 5.40 21.23
CA CYS A 405 37.56 4.65 21.00
C CYS A 405 36.48 5.46 20.28
N VAL A 406 36.30 6.74 20.63
CA VAL A 406 35.33 7.62 19.95
C VAL A 406 35.76 7.82 18.50
N LYS A 407 37.05 7.99 18.24
CA LYS A 407 37.57 8.15 16.88
C LYS A 407 37.29 6.92 16.02
N GLU A 408 37.65 5.73 16.49
CA GLU A 408 37.42 4.50 15.73
C GLU A 408 35.93 4.25 15.47
N ALA A 409 35.07 4.57 16.44
CA ALA A 409 33.62 4.51 16.26
C ALA A 409 33.13 5.50 15.18
N VAL A 410 33.53 6.77 15.26
CA VAL A 410 33.14 7.81 14.30
C VAL A 410 33.63 7.49 12.89
N GLU A 411 34.90 7.12 12.74
CA GLU A 411 35.49 6.80 11.44
C GLU A 411 34.86 5.54 10.83
N GLY A 412 34.62 4.51 11.64
CA GLY A 412 33.91 3.31 11.19
C GLY A 412 32.47 3.60 10.73
N LEU A 413 31.76 4.50 11.42
CA LEU A 413 30.42 4.94 11.02
C LEU A 413 30.43 5.75 9.71
N ILE A 414 31.38 6.67 9.54
CA ILE A 414 31.56 7.44 8.30
C ILE A 414 31.85 6.50 7.14
N LYS A 415 32.80 5.57 7.31
CA LYS A 415 33.16 4.56 6.30
C LYS A 415 31.97 3.67 5.92
N SER A 416 31.08 3.39 6.87
CA SER A 416 29.85 2.63 6.66
C SER A 416 28.70 3.47 6.08
N GLY A 417 28.92 4.76 5.79
CA GLY A 417 27.95 5.64 5.14
C GLY A 417 26.88 6.25 6.06
N PHE A 418 27.04 6.15 7.39
CA PHE A 418 26.07 6.72 8.33
C PHE A 418 26.33 8.20 8.59
N ARG A 419 25.26 8.98 8.76
CA ARG A 419 25.37 10.39 9.18
C ARG A 419 25.65 10.45 10.68
N VAL A 420 26.78 11.04 11.05
CA VAL A 420 27.23 11.12 12.45
C VAL A 420 26.96 12.51 13.04
N VAL A 421 26.46 12.53 14.27
CA VAL A 421 26.35 13.72 15.11
C VAL A 421 27.15 13.48 16.38
N ILE A 422 28.14 14.31 16.67
CA ILE A 422 28.91 14.26 17.92
C ILE A 422 28.29 15.22 18.93
N VAL A 423 28.13 14.75 20.16
CA VAL A 423 27.69 15.59 21.29
C VAL A 423 28.90 16.19 21.97
N GLU A 424 29.23 17.43 21.60
CA GLU A 424 30.53 18.05 21.92
C GLU A 424 30.76 18.29 23.42
N ASP A 425 29.68 18.50 24.19
CA ASP A 425 29.71 18.64 25.65
C ASP A 425 29.46 17.30 26.39
N ALA A 426 29.51 16.18 25.66
CA ALA A 426 29.38 14.83 26.20
C ALA A 426 30.44 13.86 25.64
N ILE A 427 31.54 14.39 25.10
CA ILE A 427 32.75 13.65 24.79
C ILE A 427 33.92 14.20 25.60
N CYS A 428 34.91 13.35 25.89
CA CYS A 428 36.08 13.74 26.66
C CYS A 428 37.36 13.16 26.05
N GLU A 429 38.30 14.05 25.78
CA GLU A 429 39.64 13.81 25.25
C GLU A 429 40.71 13.72 26.35
N ILE A 430 41.88 13.20 26.00
CA ILE A 430 43.10 13.28 26.83
C ILE A 430 43.94 14.49 26.40
N SER A 431 43.98 14.78 25.10
CA SER A 431 44.73 15.84 24.44
C SER A 431 43.79 16.72 23.61
N SER A 432 43.58 17.95 24.09
CA SER A 432 42.82 18.97 23.36
C SER A 432 43.36 19.25 21.96
N LYS A 433 44.69 19.15 21.77
CA LYS A 433 45.34 19.33 20.47
C LYS A 433 44.95 18.26 19.45
N GLU A 434 44.91 16.99 19.88
CA GLU A 434 44.50 15.89 18.98
C GLU A 434 43.00 15.90 18.73
N ARG A 435 42.19 16.22 19.76
CA ARG A 435 40.75 16.48 19.60
C ARG A 435 40.48 17.52 18.51
N ASP A 436 41.15 18.67 18.56
CA ASP A 436 40.88 19.76 17.61
C ASP A 436 41.20 19.37 16.16
N LYS A 437 42.27 18.59 15.95
CA LYS A 437 42.59 18.01 14.63
C LYS A 437 41.49 17.06 14.16
N LEU A 438 41.03 16.17 15.03
CA LEU A 438 39.96 15.23 14.71
C LEU A 438 38.65 15.94 14.40
N PHE A 439 38.29 16.96 15.18
CA PHE A 439 37.09 17.75 14.94
C PHE A 439 37.12 18.44 13.59
N PHE A 440 38.26 19.02 13.22
CA PHE A 440 38.44 19.59 11.89
C PHE A 440 38.23 18.55 10.78
N LEU A 441 38.87 17.38 10.91
CA LEU A 441 38.75 16.29 9.93
C LEU A 441 37.31 15.76 9.83
N TRP A 442 36.64 15.55 10.96
CA TRP A 442 35.26 15.06 11.00
C TRP A 442 34.27 16.07 10.42
N ARG A 443 34.43 17.36 10.69
CA ARG A 443 33.61 18.41 10.05
C ARG A 443 33.77 18.39 8.53
N LYS A 444 35.00 18.22 8.03
CA LYS A 444 35.27 18.09 6.59
C LYS A 444 34.60 16.86 5.98
N ASN A 445 34.47 15.78 6.74
CA ASN A 445 33.75 14.56 6.36
C ASN A 445 32.23 14.62 6.65
N GLY A 446 31.68 15.80 6.95
CA GLY A 446 30.23 16.01 7.10
C GLY A 446 29.66 15.62 8.47
N VAL A 447 30.50 15.32 9.46
CA VAL A 447 30.05 15.10 10.85
C VAL A 447 29.53 16.40 11.44
N LYS A 448 28.34 16.33 12.04
CA LYS A 448 27.73 17.46 12.75
C LYS A 448 28.12 17.43 14.21
N PHE A 449 28.20 18.61 14.81
CA PHE A 449 28.49 18.78 16.23
C PHE A 449 27.34 19.55 16.85
N MET A 450 26.90 19.10 18.02
CA MET A 450 25.82 19.73 18.77
C MET A 450 26.12 19.63 20.27
N THR A 451 25.71 20.63 21.04
CA THR A 451 25.60 20.47 22.50
C THR A 451 24.45 19.54 22.86
N THR A 452 24.50 18.97 24.05
CA THR A 452 23.43 18.16 24.64
C THR A 452 22.12 18.94 24.59
N LYS A 453 22.11 20.21 25.02
CA LYS A 453 20.92 21.07 24.99
C LYS A 453 20.31 21.17 23.59
N THR A 454 21.12 21.56 22.59
CA THR A 454 20.66 21.76 21.21
C THR A 454 20.15 20.46 20.59
N LEU A 455 20.82 19.33 20.86
CA LEU A 455 20.40 18.01 20.38
C LEU A 455 19.01 17.65 20.94
N LEU A 456 18.82 17.79 22.25
CA LEU A 456 17.58 17.43 22.92
C LEU A 456 16.40 18.29 22.43
N GLU A 457 16.62 19.58 22.21
CA GLU A 457 15.62 20.49 21.62
C GLU A 457 15.28 20.08 20.19
N THR A 458 16.29 19.87 19.34
CA THR A 458 16.11 19.52 17.92
C THR A 458 15.35 18.21 17.74
N LEU A 459 15.68 17.18 18.54
CA LEU A 459 15.00 15.89 18.49
C LEU A 459 13.59 15.96 19.09
N SER A 460 13.35 16.84 20.06
CA SER A 460 12.01 17.05 20.62
C SER A 460 11.04 17.66 19.60
N TRP A 461 11.50 18.65 18.82
CA TRP A 461 10.69 19.32 17.78
C TRP A 461 10.37 18.41 16.59
N LYS A 462 11.33 17.57 16.16
CA LYS A 462 11.12 16.63 15.04
C LYS A 462 10.13 15.51 15.36
N ILE A 463 9.91 15.20 16.64
CA ILE A 463 8.97 14.16 17.08
C ILE A 463 7.57 14.72 17.31
N ASN A 464 7.45 15.97 17.76
CA ASN A 464 6.15 16.61 18.03
C ASN A 464 5.49 17.27 16.80
N SER A 465 6.22 17.51 15.71
CA SER A 465 5.72 18.22 14.52
C SER A 465 5.05 17.33 13.45
N LYS A 466 4.48 16.16 13.80
CA LYS A 466 3.81 15.27 12.84
C LYS A 466 2.57 14.54 13.32
#